data_AF-A0A7U7G8Y9-F1
#
_entry.id   AF-A0A7U7G8Y9-F1
#
_cell.length_a   1.000
_cell.length_b   1.000
_cell.length_c   1.000
_cell.angle_alpha   90.00
_cell.angle_beta   90.00
_cell.angle_gamma   90.00
#
_symmetry.space_group_name_H-M   'P 1'
#
loop_
_entity.id
_entity.type
_entity.pdbx_description
1 polymer ?
#
loop_
_entity_poly.entity_id
_entity_poly.type
_entity_poly.pdbx_seq_one_letter_code
_entity_poly.pdbx_strand_id
1 'polypeptide(L)' 'MSKPLTASVTPLRSAAPVPEKPRRAKCDRDVKLHIPEAVYDDLARVARADQRPVSEYIRVLLERHLYGTVGAGG' A
#
# COMPACT_ATOMS: atom_id res chain seq x y z
N MET A 1 7.58 -59.20 15.51
CA MET A 1 8.72 -58.36 15.07
C MET A 1 8.27 -57.58 13.85
N SER A 2 8.06 -56.27 13.96
CA SER A 2 8.12 -55.30 12.85
C SER A 2 8.19 -53.89 13.45
N LYS A 3 9.18 -53.13 12.97
CA LYS A 3 9.72 -51.88 13.54
C LYS A 3 8.86 -50.65 13.18
N PRO A 4 8.95 -49.55 13.94
CA PRO A 4 8.23 -48.31 13.64
C PRO A 4 8.93 -47.50 12.53
N LEU A 5 8.15 -46.85 11.66
CA LEU A 5 8.66 -45.84 10.73
C LEU A 5 8.50 -44.46 11.36
N THR A 6 9.65 -43.83 11.62
CA THR A 6 9.81 -42.48 12.15
C THR A 6 9.54 -41.39 11.10
N ALA A 7 8.81 -40.36 11.55
CA ALA A 7 8.98 -38.93 11.32
C ALA A 7 9.19 -38.37 9.90
N SER A 8 8.34 -37.41 9.51
CA SER A 8 8.80 -36.01 9.39
C SER A 8 7.60 -35.08 9.19
N VAL A 9 7.12 -34.46 10.27
CA VAL A 9 6.26 -33.29 10.15
C VAL A 9 7.20 -32.15 9.77
N THR A 10 7.16 -31.71 8.52
CA THR A 10 7.81 -30.48 8.09
C THR A 10 6.90 -29.33 8.53
N PRO A 11 7.26 -28.50 9.54
CA PRO A 11 6.56 -27.23 9.69
C PRO A 11 6.97 -26.37 8.49
N LEU A 12 5.99 -26.09 7.63
CA LEU A 12 6.13 -25.14 6.54
C LEU A 12 6.45 -23.77 7.15
N ARG A 13 7.76 -23.46 7.16
CA ARG A 13 8.37 -22.15 7.00
C ARG A 13 7.53 -20.99 7.56
N SER A 14 7.77 -20.63 8.82
CA SER A 14 7.40 -19.33 9.35
C SER A 14 7.82 -18.24 8.36
N ALA A 15 6.83 -17.57 7.76
CA ALA A 15 7.08 -16.36 7.01
C ALA A 15 7.75 -15.38 7.97
N ALA A 16 9.03 -15.10 7.74
CA ALA A 16 9.73 -14.06 8.46
C ALA A 16 8.91 -12.77 8.34
N PRO A 17 8.65 -12.03 9.42
CA PRO A 17 8.04 -10.73 9.32
C PRO A 17 8.97 -9.89 8.44
N VAL A 18 8.51 -9.56 7.24
CA VAL A 18 9.17 -8.59 6.39
C VAL A 18 9.29 -7.34 7.26
N PRO A 19 10.49 -6.77 7.46
CA PRO A 19 10.60 -5.54 8.22
C PRO A 19 9.83 -4.48 7.45
N GLU A 20 8.59 -4.25 7.86
CA GLU A 20 7.81 -3.10 7.44
C GLU A 20 8.64 -1.91 7.89
N LYS A 21 9.41 -1.34 6.96
CA LYS A 21 10.03 -0.03 7.14
C LYS A 21 8.96 0.82 7.81
N PRO A 22 9.26 1.47 8.96
CA PRO A 22 8.30 2.35 9.60
C PRO A 22 7.76 3.24 8.50
N ARG A 23 6.49 3.04 8.13
CA ARG A 23 5.82 3.90 7.18
C ARG A 23 5.82 5.23 7.92
N ARG A 24 6.83 6.06 7.62
CA ARG A 24 6.96 7.39 8.22
C ARG A 24 5.57 7.97 8.13
N ALA A 25 5.00 8.38 9.26
CA ALA A 25 3.69 9.02 9.28
C ALA A 25 3.83 10.29 8.44
N LYS A 26 3.55 10.16 7.14
CA LYS A 26 3.71 11.24 6.17
C LYS A 26 2.45 12.08 6.37
N CYS A 27 2.57 13.02 7.29
CA CYS A 27 1.63 14.09 7.58
C CYS A 27 0.31 13.63 8.22
N ASP A 28 0.28 13.65 9.57
CA ASP A 28 -0.97 13.60 10.35
C ASP A 28 -1.75 14.93 10.32
N ARG A 29 -1.20 15.94 9.65
CA ARG A 29 -1.84 17.25 9.50
C ARG A 29 -2.60 17.31 8.18
N ASP A 30 -3.86 17.70 8.27
CA ASP A 30 -4.65 18.04 7.08
C ASP A 30 -4.14 19.34 6.45
N VAL A 31 -3.94 19.29 5.13
CA VAL A 31 -3.50 20.44 4.32
C VAL A 31 -4.63 20.81 3.37
N LYS A 32 -4.94 22.10 3.29
CA LYS A 32 -5.86 22.63 2.29
C LYS A 32 -5.07 22.95 1.02
N LEU A 33 -5.39 22.27 -0.07
CA LEU A 33 -4.79 22.50 -1.38
C LEU A 33 -5.74 23.36 -2.21
N HIS A 34 -5.20 24.39 -2.86
CA HIS A 34 -5.88 25.08 -3.93
C HIS A 34 -5.47 24.44 -5.26
N ILE A 35 -6.43 23.86 -5.96
CA ILE A 35 -6.25 23.34 -7.32
C ILE A 35 -7.34 23.87 -8.23
N PRO A 36 -7.10 23.96 -9.55
CA PRO A 36 -8.14 24.33 -10.51
C PRO A 36 -9.34 23.39 -10.42
N GLU A 37 -10.55 23.94 -10.56
CA GLU A 37 -11.80 23.19 -10.42
C GLU A 37 -11.88 22.00 -11.39
N ALA A 38 -11.53 22.22 -12.66
CA ALA A 38 -11.50 21.14 -13.66
C ALA A 38 -10.59 19.97 -13.25
N VAL A 39 -9.46 20.25 -12.60
CA VAL A 39 -8.54 19.20 -12.11
C VAL A 39 -9.15 18.47 -10.91
N TYR A 40 -9.82 19.20 -10.01
CA TYR A 40 -10.53 18.58 -8.89
C TYR A 40 -11.63 17.63 -9.39
N ASP A 41 -12.43 18.05 -10.37
CA ASP A 41 -13.52 17.25 -10.91
C ASP A 41 -13.03 15.95 -11.55
N ASP A 42 -11.95 16.03 -12.32
CA ASP A 42 -11.31 14.85 -12.90
C ASP A 42 -10.79 13.90 -11.81
N LEU A 43 -10.12 14.43 -10.77
CA LEU A 43 -9.65 13.63 -9.64
C LEU A 43 -10.80 12.99 -8.87
N ALA A 44 -11.89 13.73 -8.65
CA ALA A 44 -13.08 13.24 -7.96
C ALA A 44 -13.77 12.13 -8.75
N ARG A 45 -13.85 12.25 -10.08
CA ARG A 45 -14.40 11.23 -10.95
C ARG A 45 -13.60 9.93 -10.87
N VAL A 46 -12.27 10.00 -10.95
CA VAL A 46 -11.41 8.81 -10.88
C VAL A 46 -11.44 8.19 -9.48
N ALA A 47 -11.36 9.00 -8.42
CA ALA A 47 -11.45 8.50 -7.05
C ALA A 47 -12.77 7.77 -6.76
N ARG A 48 -13.89 8.28 -7.29
CA ARG A 48 -15.20 7.60 -7.20
C ARG A 48 -15.23 6.26 -7.93
N ALA A 49 -14.62 6.17 -9.11
CA ALA A 49 -14.52 4.91 -9.84
C ALA A 49 -13.73 3.86 -9.04
N ASP A 50 -12.71 4.30 -8.30
CA ASP A 50 -11.92 3.46 -7.41
C ASP A 50 -12.54 3.25 -6.01
N GLN A 51 -13.75 3.75 -5.77
CA GLN A 51 -14.45 3.73 -4.47
C GLN A 51 -13.61 4.31 -3.31
N ARG A 52 -12.82 5.34 -3.57
CA ARG A 52 -11.95 5.99 -2.58
C ARG A 52 -12.33 7.45 -2.32
N PRO A 53 -12.06 7.98 -1.12
CA PRO A 53 -12.10 9.40 -0.86
C PRO A 53 -11.11 10.16 -1.75
N VAL A 54 -11.52 11.32 -2.26
CA VAL A 54 -10.67 12.17 -3.12
C VAL A 54 -9.38 12.58 -2.41
N SER A 55 -9.47 12.89 -1.11
CA SER A 55 -8.31 13.24 -0.29
C SER A 55 -7.29 12.10 -0.18
N GLU A 56 -7.75 10.85 -0.05
CA GLU A 56 -6.89 9.67 -0.02
C GLU A 56 -6.23 9.45 -1.39
N TYR A 57 -7.01 9.58 -2.46
CA TYR A 57 -6.51 9.45 -3.83
C TYR A 57 -5.40 10.48 -4.12
N ILE A 58 -5.60 11.74 -3.72
CA ILE A 58 -4.59 12.81 -3.85
C ILE A 58 -3.32 12.47 -3.05
N ARG A 59 -3.44 11.96 -1.82
CA ARG A 59 -2.27 11.56 -1.01
C ARG A 59 -1.44 10.48 -1.73
N VAL A 60 -2.09 9.46 -2.28
CA VAL A 60 -1.42 8.39 -3.04
C VAL A 60 -0.78 8.94 -4.31
N LEU A 61 -1.48 9.82 -5.03
CA LEU A 61 -0.97 10.43 -6.27
C LEU A 61 0.28 11.29 -5.99
N LEU A 62 0.27 12.10 -4.93
CA LEU A 62 1.42 12.88 -4.49
C LEU A 62 2.58 11.98 -4.08
N GLU A 63 2.32 10.90 -3.34
CA GLU A 63 3.35 9.95 -2.95
C GLU A 63 4.00 9.28 -4.18
N ARG A 64 3.18 8.82 -5.14
CA ARG A 64 3.68 8.23 -6.39
C ARG A 64 4.43 9.24 -7.26
N HIS A 65 3.99 10.50 -7.29
CA HIS A 65 4.66 11.54 -8.05
C HIS A 65 6.05 11.86 -7.47
N LEU A 66 6.15 11.98 -6.14
CA LEU A 66 7.39 12.33 -5.45
C LEU A 66 8.40 11.19 -5.38
N TYR A 67 7.93 9.96 -5.16
CA TYR A 67 8.79 8.80 -4.92
C TYR A 67 8.82 7.82 -6.11
N GLY A 68 8.08 8.09 -7.19
CA GLY A 68 7.86 7.13 -8.27
C GLY A 68 6.98 5.97 -7.84
N THR A 69 6.77 5.01 -8.75
CA THR A 69 6.11 3.73 -8.43
C THR A 69 7.08 2.81 -7.69
N VAL A 70 7.54 3.20 -6.50
CA VAL A 70 8.34 2.32 -5.63
C VAL A 70 7.43 1.19 -5.14
N GLY A 71 7.41 0.11 -5.89
CA GLY A 71 6.54 -1.06 -5.71
C GLY A 71 6.21 -1.84 -6.99
N ALA A 72 6.45 -1.27 -8.17
CA ALA A 72 6.39 -1.99 -9.44
C ALA A 72 7.77 -1.99 -10.11
N GLY A 73 8.75 -2.58 -9.41
CA GLY A 73 9.97 -3.02 -10.06
C GLY A 73 9.67 -4.30 -10.82
N GLY A 74 9.76 -4.24 -12.15
CA GLY A 74 10.17 -5.35 -12.99
C GLY A 74 11.65 -5.18 -13.31
#